data_AF-X1TGD8-F1
#
_entry.id   AF-X1TGD8-F1
#
_cell.length_a   1.000
_cell.length_b   1.000
_cell.length_c   1.000
_cell.angle_alpha   90.00
_cell.angle_beta   90.00
_cell.angle_gamma   90.00
#
_symmetry.space_group_name_H-M   'P 1'
#
loop_
_entity.id
_entity.type
_entity.pdbx_description
1 polymer ?
#
loop_
_entity_poly.entity_id
_entity_poly.type
_entity_poly.pdbx_seq_one_letter_code
_entity_poly.pdbx_strand_id
1 'polypeptide(L)' 'DEFKLLKVCDGMNSVQECADISQKPIDKVEKMLNRLRKKGLVKVIKRTSG' A
#
# COMPACT_ATOMS: atom_id res chain seq x y z
N ASP A 1 -4.00 -11.81 6.76
CA ASP A 1 -4.22 -10.37 6.52
C ASP A 1 -3.24 -9.67 5.58
N GLU A 2 -1.92 -9.76 5.77
CA GLU A 2 -0.93 -9.03 4.94
C GLU A 2 -1.04 -9.29 3.42
N PHE A 3 -1.44 -10.50 3.01
CA PHE A 3 -1.63 -10.86 1.60
C PHE A 3 -2.83 -10.18 0.93
N LYS A 4 -3.85 -9.75 1.70
CA LYS A 4 -4.99 -9.01 1.14
C LYS A 4 -4.55 -7.62 0.69
N LEU A 5 -3.66 -6.97 1.46
CA LEU A 5 -3.12 -5.65 1.11
C LEU A 5 -2.28 -5.73 -0.17
N LEU A 6 -1.46 -6.78 -0.32
CA LEU A 6 -0.69 -7.04 -1.54
C LEU A 6 -1.58 -7.15 -2.80
N LYS A 7 -2.74 -7.81 -2.70
CA LYS A 7 -3.72 -7.91 -3.79
C LYS A 7 -4.44 -6.62 -4.14
N VAL A 8 -4.41 -5.63 -3.26
CA VAL A 8 -5.08 -4.32 -3.46
C VAL A 8 -4.07 -3.28 -3.98
N CYS A 9 -2.78 -3.49 -3.72
CA CYS A 9 -1.69 -2.66 -4.20
C CYS A 9 -1.26 -3.01 -5.64
N ASP A 10 -2.20 -2.97 -6.59
CA ASP A 10 -1.97 -3.30 -8.01
C ASP A 10 -1.25 -2.18 -8.79
N GLY A 11 -0.74 -1.14 -8.11
CA GLY A 11 -0.06 0.00 -8.73
C GLY A 11 -1.00 1.02 -9.40
N MET A 12 -2.31 0.77 -9.35
CA MET A 12 -3.35 1.70 -9.81
C MET A 12 -4.00 2.51 -8.66
N ASN A 13 -3.97 1.98 -7.43
CA ASN A 13 -4.62 2.57 -6.27
C ASN A 13 -3.65 3.37 -5.40
N SER A 14 -4.12 4.47 -4.84
CA SER A 14 -3.39 5.26 -3.85
C SER A 14 -3.30 4.53 -2.51
N VAL A 15 -2.39 4.96 -1.64
CA VAL A 15 -2.24 4.38 -0.28
C VAL A 15 -3.52 4.55 0.55
N GLN A 16 -4.22 5.69 0.40
CA GLN A 16 -5.52 5.93 1.02
C GLN A 16 -6.59 4.94 0.55
N GLU A 17 -6.75 4.77 -0.76
CA GLU A 17 -7.71 3.81 -1.32
C GLU A 17 -7.41 2.37 -0.88
N CYS A 18 -6.13 2.00 -0.81
CA CYS A 18 -5.74 0.69 -0.26
C CYS A 18 -6.16 0.54 1.21
N ALA A 19 -6.10 1.62 1.99
CA ALA A 19 -6.52 1.61 3.38
C ALA A 19 -8.03 1.46 3.51
N ASP A 20 -8.80 2.20 2.71
CA ASP A 20 -10.26 2.12 2.65
C ASP A 20 -10.75 0.73 2.22
N ILE A 21 -10.17 0.16 1.15
CA ILE A 21 -10.51 -1.20 0.67
C ILE A 21 -10.17 -2.25 1.72
N SER A 22 -9.05 -2.08 2.43
CA SER A 22 -8.64 -3.02 3.49
C SER A 22 -9.39 -2.82 4.81
N GLN A 23 -10.23 -1.77 4.91
CA GLN A 23 -10.90 -1.32 6.12
C GLN A 23 -9.95 -1.21 7.32
N LYS A 24 -8.74 -0.70 7.07
CA LYS A 24 -7.71 -0.50 8.10
C LYS A 24 -7.29 0.96 8.14
N PRO A 25 -6.93 1.49 9.31
CA PRO A 25 -6.41 2.85 9.40
C PRO A 25 -5.13 3.00 8.59
N ILE A 26 -4.97 4.15 7.95
CA ILE A 26 -3.86 4.47 7.04
C ILE A 26 -2.49 4.28 7.70
N ASP A 27 -2.36 4.62 8.99
CA ASP A 27 -1.15 4.42 9.80
C ASP A 27 -0.66 2.96 9.81
N LYS A 28 -1.60 2.00 9.94
CA LYS A 28 -1.25 0.57 9.91
C LYS A 28 -0.83 0.16 8.51
N VAL A 29 -1.53 0.66 7.49
CA VAL A 29 -1.30 0.36 6.08
C VAL A 29 0.06 0.89 5.65
N GLU A 30 0.42 2.11 6.02
CA GLU A 30 1.75 2.68 5.79
C GLU A 30 2.85 1.84 6.46
N LYS A 31 2.68 1.44 7.72
CA LYS A 31 3.66 0.57 8.40
C LYS A 31 3.81 -0.78 7.69
N MET A 32 2.71 -1.37 7.22
CA MET A 32 2.72 -2.63 6.47
C MET A 32 3.40 -2.47 5.10
N LEU A 33 3.05 -1.42 4.35
CA LEU A 33 3.67 -1.08 3.07
C LEU A 33 5.16 -0.83 3.21
N ASN A 34 5.59 -0.15 4.27
CA ASN A 34 7.00 0.14 4.50
C ASN A 34 7.78 -1.15 4.85
N ARG A 35 7.18 -2.09 5.58
CA ARG A 35 7.76 -3.44 5.82
C ARG A 35 7.85 -4.24 4.52
N LEU A 36 6.79 -4.25 3.71
CA LEU A 36 6.76 -4.95 2.43
C LEU A 36 7.78 -4.35 1.44
N ARG A 37 7.94 -3.02 1.44
CA ARG A 37 8.94 -2.31 0.65
C ARG A 37 10.37 -2.70 1.06
N LYS A 38 10.65 -2.77 2.37
CA LYS A 38 11.95 -3.24 2.89
C LYS A 38 12.26 -4.67 2.49
N LYS A 39 11.23 -5.52 2.32
CA LYS A 39 11.36 -6.89 1.82
C LYS A 39 11.43 -6.99 0.29
N GLY A 40 11.28 -5.88 -0.44
CA GLY A 40 11.27 -5.87 -1.92
C GLY A 40 9.98 -6.40 -2.55
N LEU A 41 8.90 -6.57 -1.76
CA LEU A 41 7.64 -7.15 -2.24
C LEU A 41 6.70 -6.13 -2.88
N VAL A 42 6.87 -4.84 -2.56
CA VAL A 42 6.05 -3.74 -3.12
C VAL A 42 6.92 -2.53 -3.44
N LYS A 43 6.54 -1.79 -4.48
CA LYS A 43 7.20 -0.53 -4.89
C LYS A 43 6.20 0.61 -4.77
N VAL A 44 6.46 1.54 -3.86
CA VAL A 44 5.66 2.78 -3.74
C VAL A 44 6.15 3.75 -4.81
N ILE A 45 5.30 4.02 -5.80
CA ILE A 45 5.59 4.97 -6.88
C ILE A 45 4.98 6.31 -6.49
N LYS A 46 5.82 7.33 -6.29
CA LYS A 46 5.36 8.71 -6.16
C LYS A 46 5.22 9.27 -7.58
N ARG A 47 3.99 9.48 -8.03
CA ARG A 47 3.72 10.24 -9.27
C ARG A 47 3.67 11.71 -8.90
N THR A 48 4.69 12.48 -9.28
CA THR A 48 4.62 13.93 -9.31
C THR A 48 3.96 14.33 -10.62
N SER A 49 2.77 14.94 -10.56
CA SER A 49 2.15 15.59 -11.71
C SER A 49 3.07 16.72 -12.16
N GLY A 50 3.61 16.61 -13.37
CA GLY A 50 4.37 17.68 -14.04
C GLY A 50 3.44 18.66 -14.74
#